data_AF-A0A371XER3-F1
#
_entry.id   AF-A0A371XER3-F1
#
_cell.length_a   1.000
_cell.length_b   1.000
_cell.length_c   1.000
_cell.angle_alpha   90.00
_cell.angle_beta   90.00
_cell.angle_gamma   90.00
#
_symmetry.space_group_name_H-M   'P 1'
#
loop_
_entity.id
_entity.type
_entity.pdbx_description
1 polymer ?
#
loop_
_entity_poly.entity_id
_entity_poly.type
_entity_poly.pdbx_seq_one_letter_code
_entity_poly.pdbx_strand_id
1 'polypeptide(L)' 'MGTERHTAPVELLIAKREAAGLTQSELAARLGEYQSFVARLESGERRIDVVEFLNLAEILNFDRGRAVKKTLVS' A
#
# COMPACT_ATOMS: atom_id res chain seq x y z
N MET A 1 -22.67 3.28 -1.62
CA MET A 1 -21.85 3.70 -2.78
C MET A 1 -20.65 4.46 -2.26
N GLY A 2 -19.52 3.77 -2.10
CA GLY A 2 -18.27 4.35 -1.61
C GLY A 2 -17.57 5.08 -2.75
N THR A 3 -17.15 6.30 -2.48
CA THR A 3 -16.56 7.27 -3.43
C THR A 3 -15.29 6.75 -4.12
N GLU A 4 -15.23 6.93 -5.44
CA GLU A 4 -14.21 6.50 -6.42
C GLU A 4 -12.78 7.10 -6.24
N ARG A 5 -12.30 7.33 -5.02
CA ARG A 5 -10.98 7.98 -4.78
C ARG A 5 -9.97 7.19 -3.95
N HIS A 6 -10.25 5.94 -3.58
CA HIS A 6 -9.40 5.17 -2.68
C HIS A 6 -8.73 3.91 -3.26
N THR A 7 -8.97 3.59 -4.54
CA THR A 7 -8.47 2.34 -5.16
C THR A 7 -7.03 2.42 -5.65
N ALA A 8 -6.60 3.56 -6.21
CA ALA A 8 -5.28 3.66 -6.85
C ALA A 8 -4.06 3.36 -5.94
N PRO A 9 -4.02 3.79 -4.65
CA PRO A 9 -2.88 3.48 -3.77
C PRO A 9 -2.84 2.01 -3.35
N VAL A 10 -4.02 1.42 -3.14
CA VAL A 10 -4.16 0.03 -2.68
C VAL A 10 -3.86 -0.96 -3.80
N GLU A 11 -4.39 -0.72 -4.99
CA GLU A 11 -4.10 -1.54 -6.19
C GLU A 11 -2.61 -1.52 -6.53
N LEU A 12 -1.97 -0.34 -6.45
CA LEU A 12 -0.53 -0.21 -6.66
C LEU A 12 0.26 -1.02 -5.62
N LEU A 13 -0.17 -1.01 -4.36
CA LEU A 13 0.49 -1.75 -3.30
C LEU A 13 0.38 -3.26 -3.53
N ILE A 14 -0.81 -3.76 -3.86
CA ILE A 14 -1.05 -5.18 -4.17
C ILE A 14 -0.15 -5.62 -5.33
N ALA A 15 -0.17 -4.85 -6.43
CA ALA A 15 0.65 -5.16 -7.61
C ALA A 15 2.15 -5.18 -7.29
N LYS A 16 2.63 -4.29 -6.40
CA LYS A 16 4.04 -4.26 -5.98
C LYS A 16 4.40 -5.41 -5.04
N ARG A 17 3.51 -5.76 -4.10
CA ARG A 17 3.68 -6.93 -3.23
C ARG A 17 3.80 -8.20 -4.06
N GLU A 18 2.92 -8.37 -5.03
CA GLU A 18 2.89 -9.52 -5.93
C GLU A 18 4.11 -9.58 -6.85
N ALA A 19 4.51 -8.43 -7.43
CA ALA A 19 5.73 -8.35 -8.23
C ALA A 19 7.00 -8.65 -7.42
N ALA A 20 6.99 -8.39 -6.12
CA ALA A 20 8.06 -8.78 -5.19
C ALA A 20 7.98 -10.25 -4.73
N GLY A 21 6.95 -11.00 -5.16
CA GLY A 21 6.74 -12.40 -4.80
C GLY A 21 6.35 -12.62 -3.34
N LEU A 22 5.81 -11.60 -2.67
CA LEU A 22 5.49 -11.65 -1.24
C LEU A 22 4.02 -12.01 -1.00
N THR A 23 3.79 -12.84 0.00
CA THR A 23 2.47 -13.00 0.63
C THR A 23 2.13 -11.80 1.52
N GLN A 24 0.86 -11.64 1.89
CA GLN A 24 0.45 -10.60 2.85
C GLN A 24 1.14 -10.79 4.21
N SER A 25 1.36 -12.04 4.64
CA SER A 25 2.07 -12.34 5.90
C SER A 25 3.54 -11.94 5.84
N GLU A 26 4.23 -12.17 4.72
CA GLU A 26 5.64 -11.79 4.57
C GLU A 26 5.82 -10.28 4.49
N LEU A 27 4.90 -9.58 3.80
CA LEU A 27 4.89 -8.11 3.81
C LEU A 27 4.64 -7.58 5.22
N ALA A 28 3.68 -8.15 5.94
CA ALA A 28 3.38 -7.77 7.32
C ALA A 28 4.60 -7.99 8.25
N ALA A 29 5.28 -9.13 8.11
CA ALA A 29 6.49 -9.42 8.88
C ALA A 29 7.59 -8.38 8.63
N ARG A 30 7.77 -7.91 7.38
CA ARG A 30 8.71 -6.83 7.04
C ARG A 30 8.31 -5.46 7.60
N LEU A 31 7.01 -5.27 7.85
CA LEU A 31 6.47 -4.07 8.48
C LEU A 31 6.48 -4.13 10.01
N GLY A 32 6.80 -5.29 10.60
CA GLY A 32 6.65 -5.51 12.05
C GLY A 32 5.19 -5.63 12.49
N GLU A 33 4.30 -6.00 11.57
CA GLU A 33 2.84 -6.03 11.73
C GLU A 33 2.27 -7.43 11.54
N TYR A 34 0.99 -7.60 11.89
CA TYR A 34 0.25 -8.85 11.65
C TYR A 34 -0.30 -8.93 10.22
N GLN A 35 -0.50 -10.13 9.67
CA GLN A 35 -1.09 -10.29 8.33
C GLN A 35 -2.44 -9.57 8.17
N SER A 36 -3.26 -9.52 9.24
CA SER A 36 -4.53 -8.80 9.26
C SER A 36 -4.40 -7.28 9.08
N PHE A 37 -3.22 -6.72 9.34
CA PHE A 37 -2.90 -5.33 8.98
C PHE A 37 -2.92 -5.16 7.47
N VAL A 38 -2.14 -5.97 6.75
CA VAL A 38 -2.04 -5.91 5.28
C VAL A 38 -3.37 -6.28 4.62
N ALA A 39 -4.11 -7.25 5.15
CA ALA A 39 -5.42 -7.62 4.62
C ALA A 39 -6.43 -6.46 4.67
N ARG A 40 -6.51 -5.74 5.81
CA ARG A 40 -7.41 -4.57 5.97
C ARG A 40 -6.96 -3.38 5.13
N LEU A 41 -5.67 -3.28 4.88
CA LEU A 41 -5.08 -2.30 3.99
C LEU A 41 -5.52 -2.56 2.54
N GLU A 42 -5.38 -3.82 2.10
CA GLU A 42 -5.71 -4.26 0.74
C GLU A 42 -7.21 -4.32 0.46
N SER A 43 -8.05 -4.50 1.47
CA SER A 43 -9.51 -4.43 1.35
C SER A 43 -10.06 -3.00 1.40
N GLY A 44 -9.22 -2.00 1.73
CA GLY A 44 -9.64 -0.61 1.92
C GLY A 44 -10.41 -0.35 3.23
N GLU A 45 -10.51 -1.36 4.11
CA GLU A 45 -11.05 -1.20 5.47
C GLU A 45 -10.16 -0.30 6.35
N ARG A 46 -8.88 -0.19 6.01
CA ARG A 46 -7.92 0.71 6.65
C ARG A 46 -7.28 1.64 5.62
N ARG A 47 -7.30 2.95 5.89
CA ARG A 47 -6.56 3.92 5.09
C ARG A 47 -5.06 3.83 5.40
N ILE A 48 -4.25 3.95 4.35
CA ILE A 48 -2.80 4.18 4.44
C ILE A 48 -2.55 5.67 4.68
N ASP A 49 -1.73 6.01 5.67
CA ASP A 49 -1.20 7.36 5.79
C ASP A 49 0.09 7.56 4.96
N VAL A 50 0.51 8.82 4.80
CA VAL A 50 1.67 9.17 3.94
C VAL A 50 2.98 8.58 4.48
N VAL A 51 3.16 8.48 5.79
CA VAL A 51 4.38 7.92 6.40
C VAL A 51 4.42 6.41 6.16
N GLU A 52 3.30 5.72 6.36
CA GLU A 52 3.16 4.29 6.06
C GLU A 52 3.39 4.00 4.57
N PHE A 53 2.88 4.85 3.68
CA PHE A 53 3.11 4.72 2.24
C PHE A 53 4.59 4.83 1.88
N LEU A 54 5.33 5.74 2.54
CA LEU A 54 6.77 5.88 2.34
C LEU A 54 7.53 4.65 2.82
N ASN A 55 7.21 4.12 4.01
CA ASN A 55 7.83 2.89 4.53
C ASN A 55 7.57 1.70 3.59
N LEU A 56 6.34 1.56 3.08
CA LEU A 56 5.99 0.56 2.08
C LEU A 56 6.78 0.74 0.78
N ALA A 57 7.01 1.99 0.35
CA ALA A 57 7.84 2.30 -0.81
C ALA A 57 9.31 1.89 -0.64
N GLU A 58 9.86 2.03 0.57
CA GLU A 58 11.21 1.55 0.88
C GLU A 58 11.27 0.02 0.86
N ILE A 59 10.33 -0.66 1.52
CA ILE A 59 10.30 -2.12 1.63
C ILE A 59 10.07 -2.79 0.27
N LEU A 60 9.24 -2.18 -0.58
CA LEU A 60 8.89 -2.68 -1.91
C LEU A 60 9.74 -2.07 -3.03
N ASN A 61 10.73 -1.25 -2.67
CA ASN A 61 11.71 -0.64 -3.56
C ASN A 61 11.09 0.06 -4.80
N PHE A 62 10.07 0.89 -4.60
CA PHE A 62 9.47 1.69 -5.67
C PHE A 62 9.74 3.20 -5.53
N ASP A 63 9.87 3.88 -6.67
CA ASP A 63 10.39 5.23 -6.78
C ASP A 63 9.51 6.28 -6.08
N ARG A 64 10.04 6.83 -4.98
CA ARG A 64 9.40 7.77 -4.04
C ARG A 64 8.89 9.04 -4.74
N GLY A 65 9.45 9.39 -5.89
CA GLY A 65 9.17 10.65 -6.60
C GLY A 65 7.93 10.66 -7.48
N ARG A 66 7.35 9.50 -7.83
CA ARG A 66 6.27 9.43 -8.85
C ARG A 66 4.88 9.10 -8.30
N ALA A 67 4.77 8.62 -7.07
CA ALA A 67 3.49 8.17 -6.51
C ALA A 67 2.69 9.26 -5.76
N VAL A 68 3.35 10.33 -5.28
CA VAL A 68 2.66 11.40 -4.52
C VAL A 68 2.00 12.44 -5.44
N LYS A 69 2.43 12.56 -6.71
CA LYS A 69 1.96 13.62 -7.62
C LYS A 69 0.57 13.41 -8.25
N LYS A 70 -0.10 12.26 -8.04
CA LYS A 70 -1.43 12.00 -8.65
C LYS A 70 -2.61 11.97 -7.67
N THR A 71 -2.38 12.14 -6.37
CA THR A 71 -3.41 11.81 -5.35
C THR A 71 -3.93 13.01 -4.54
N LEU A 72 -3.48 14.24 -4.83
CA LEU A 72 -3.86 15.43 -4.05
C LEU A 72 -4.53 16.57 -4.84
N VAL A 73 -4.78 16.42 -6.15
CA VAL A 73 -5.61 17.38 -6.91
C VAL A 73 -6.42 16.63 -7.96
N SER A 74 -7.63 16.21 -7.57
CA SER A 74 -8.86 16.29 -8.38
C SER A 74 -10.07 15.88 -7.55
#